data_AF-A0A350CJ28-F1
#
_entry.id   AF-A0A350CJ28-F1
#
_cell.length_a   1.000
_cell.length_b   1.000
_cell.length_c   1.000
_cell.angle_alpha   90.00
_cell.angle_beta   90.00
_cell.angle_gamma   90.00
#
_symmetry.space_group_name_H-M   'P 1'
#
loop_
_entity.id
_entity.type
_entity.pdbx_description
1 polymer ?
#
loop_
_entity_poly.entity_id
_entity_poly.type
_entity_poly.pdbx_seq_one_letter_code
_entity_poly.pdbx_strand_id
1 'polypeptide(L)'
;AHEHVAFHRQHPAETEGKRIVNPAGLSIERQNEICAQCHSAGEEHASLFSYRPGEPLQQWLQLDLAASAESNADPHSANQLARLMQSRCFQQSGGFACTLCHDPHQNQRDGAASFAQHCRSCHQQNSCPEVQRGETGAIAGDHCVACHMPARRDAQVAMQTRQGNIEALLRDHQIGIWPETAAAERSKLADKLRQALQPQDNSQNSRNAQEGSAP
;
A
#
# COMPACT_ATOMS: atom_id res chain seq x y z
N ALA A 1 26.73 9.98 -4.86
CA ALA A 1 27.09 8.60 -5.25
C ALA A 1 28.58 8.46 -5.61
N HIS A 2 29.15 9.27 -6.50
CA HIS A 2 30.56 9.12 -6.90
C HIS A 2 31.54 9.24 -5.72
N GLU A 3 31.32 10.20 -4.83
CA GLU A 3 32.15 10.38 -3.62
C GLU A 3 32.04 9.20 -2.65
N HIS A 4 30.84 8.66 -2.45
CA HIS A 4 30.61 7.43 -1.68
C HIS A 4 31.42 6.26 -2.26
N VAL A 5 31.30 6.00 -3.56
CA VAL A 5 32.04 4.91 -4.22
C VAL A 5 33.54 5.13 -4.13
N ALA A 6 34.02 6.36 -4.38
CA ALA A 6 35.44 6.69 -4.29
C ALA A 6 35.99 6.46 -2.89
N PHE A 7 35.25 6.88 -1.86
CA PHE A 7 35.63 6.68 -0.46
C PHE A 7 35.73 5.20 -0.10
N HIS A 8 34.72 4.39 -0.39
CA HIS A 8 34.73 2.96 -0.03
C HIS A 8 35.71 2.13 -0.85
N ARG A 9 36.06 2.54 -2.08
CA ARG A 9 37.17 1.92 -2.83
C ARG A 9 38.53 2.14 -2.16
N GLN A 10 38.72 3.29 -1.52
CA GLN A 10 39.96 3.60 -0.77
C GLN A 10 39.96 3.00 0.64
N HIS A 11 38.78 2.68 1.19
CA HIS A 11 38.59 2.17 2.55
C HIS A 11 37.76 0.88 2.54
N PRO A 12 38.27 -0.24 2.00
CA PRO A 12 37.48 -1.45 1.76
C PRO A 12 37.02 -2.17 3.04
N ALA A 13 37.64 -1.87 4.19
CA ALA A 13 37.21 -2.39 5.49
C ALA A 13 36.06 -1.59 6.12
N GLU A 14 35.74 -0.39 5.59
CA GLU A 14 34.62 0.42 6.09
C GLU A 14 33.29 -0.13 5.59
N THR A 15 32.42 -0.50 6.53
CA THR A 15 31.11 -1.10 6.26
C THR A 15 29.97 -0.09 6.40
N GLU A 16 30.18 1.03 7.10
CA GLU A 16 29.17 2.07 7.27
C GLU A 16 29.20 3.04 6.07
N GLY A 17 28.05 3.24 5.42
CA GLY A 17 27.98 4.12 4.24
C GLY A 17 28.41 5.56 4.52
N LYS A 18 29.52 6.01 3.94
CA LYS A 18 30.01 7.40 4.02
C LYS A 18 29.72 8.17 2.73
N ARG A 19 29.57 9.50 2.82
CA ARG A 19 29.37 10.42 1.67
C ARG A 19 28.14 10.08 0.80
N ILE A 20 27.13 9.47 1.41
CA ILE A 20 25.82 9.21 0.83
C ILE A 20 24.76 9.51 1.89
N VAL A 21 23.61 10.04 1.46
CA VAL A 21 22.48 10.27 2.34
C VAL A 21 21.84 8.92 2.67
N ASN A 22 21.58 8.68 3.96
CA ASN A 22 20.72 7.59 4.40
C ASN A 22 19.29 8.15 4.58
N PRO A 23 18.31 7.75 3.75
CA PRO A 23 16.94 8.22 3.85
C PRO A 23 16.30 8.05 5.23
N ALA A 24 16.66 7.00 5.97
CA ALA A 24 16.09 6.74 7.29
C ALA A 24 16.42 7.84 8.34
N GLY A 25 17.47 8.63 8.11
CA GLY A 25 17.84 9.74 8.98
C GLY A 25 17.24 11.09 8.58
N LEU A 26 16.45 11.15 7.50
CA LEU A 26 15.85 12.39 7.02
C LEU A 26 14.59 12.76 7.83
N SER A 27 14.19 14.03 7.78
CA SER A 27 12.88 14.45 8.30
C SER A 27 11.76 13.69 7.58
N ILE A 28 10.60 13.54 8.22
CA ILE A 28 9.42 12.88 7.62
C ILE A 28 9.06 13.51 6.28
N GLU A 29 9.14 14.83 6.16
CA GLU A 29 8.92 15.56 4.91
C GLU A 29 9.89 15.09 3.81
N ARG A 30 11.20 15.11 4.07
CA ARG A 30 12.22 14.70 3.09
C ARG A 30 12.17 13.20 2.78
N GLN A 31 11.70 12.36 3.71
CA GLN A 31 11.43 10.95 3.43
C GLN A 31 10.25 10.79 2.47
N ASN A 32 9.14 11.48 2.73
CA ASN A 32 7.95 11.43 1.88
C ASN A 32 8.20 11.98 0.48
N GLU A 33 9.06 12.99 0.35
CA GLU A 33 9.44 13.55 -0.94
C GLU A 33 10.15 12.55 -1.87
N ILE A 34 10.90 11.59 -1.33
CA ILE A 34 11.49 10.52 -2.14
C ILE A 34 10.39 9.73 -2.84
N CYS A 35 9.30 9.44 -2.14
CA CYS A 35 8.14 8.75 -2.69
C CYS A 35 7.34 9.68 -3.62
N ALA A 36 7.19 10.96 -3.25
CA ALA A 36 6.44 11.95 -3.99
C ALA A 36 7.06 12.31 -5.34
N GLN A 37 8.35 12.06 -5.54
CA GLN A 37 9.01 12.17 -6.85
C GLN A 37 8.23 11.45 -7.96
N CYS A 38 7.59 10.32 -7.63
CA CYS A 38 6.82 9.52 -8.60
C CYS A 38 5.35 9.30 -8.19
N HIS A 39 5.06 9.21 -6.88
CA HIS A 39 3.72 8.95 -6.35
C HIS A 39 2.95 10.24 -6.02
N SER A 40 3.29 11.33 -6.69
CA SER A 40 2.58 12.60 -6.62
C SER A 40 2.60 13.30 -7.98
N ALA A 41 1.68 14.24 -8.17
CA ALA A 41 1.58 15.10 -9.34
C ALA A 41 1.99 16.52 -8.95
N GLY A 42 2.34 17.30 -9.94
CA GLY A 42 2.78 18.66 -9.75
C GLY A 42 3.28 19.28 -11.04
N GLU A 43 3.70 20.53 -10.94
CA GLU A 43 4.37 21.21 -12.04
C GLU A 43 5.87 20.87 -12.03
N GLU A 44 6.33 20.14 -13.04
CA GLU A 44 7.75 19.84 -13.20
C GLU A 44 8.47 21.05 -13.82
N HIS A 45 9.50 21.53 -13.14
CA HIS A 45 10.32 22.64 -13.62
C HIS A 45 11.79 22.24 -13.87
N ALA A 46 12.19 21.04 -13.43
CA ALA A 46 13.48 20.44 -13.72
C ALA A 46 13.36 18.90 -13.71
N SER A 47 14.30 18.24 -14.38
CA SER A 47 14.27 16.78 -14.56
C SER A 47 14.19 16.03 -13.23
N LEU A 48 13.09 15.30 -13.00
CA LEU A 48 12.89 14.51 -11.78
C LEU A 48 14.01 13.49 -11.54
N PHE A 49 14.56 12.88 -12.59
CA PHE A 49 15.64 11.90 -12.47
C PHE A 49 16.97 12.48 -11.93
N SER A 50 17.07 13.80 -11.81
CA SER A 50 18.23 14.47 -11.20
C SER A 50 18.06 14.78 -9.71
N TYR A 51 16.86 14.62 -9.16
CA TYR A 51 16.57 14.79 -7.74
C TYR A 51 17.43 13.85 -6.88
N ARG A 52 17.93 14.36 -5.74
CA ARG A 52 18.67 13.56 -4.77
C ARG A 52 17.96 13.58 -3.41
N PRO A 53 17.80 12.40 -2.77
CA PRO A 53 17.27 12.32 -1.41
C PRO A 53 17.98 13.26 -0.44
N GLY A 54 17.19 14.00 0.34
CA GLY A 54 17.67 14.99 1.30
C GLY A 54 17.64 16.43 0.79
N GLU A 55 17.58 16.63 -0.53
CA GLU A 55 17.27 17.95 -1.11
C GLU A 55 15.74 18.19 -1.10
N PRO A 56 15.28 19.45 -1.04
CA PRO A 56 13.86 19.77 -1.18
C PRO A 56 13.34 19.45 -2.58
N LEU A 57 12.34 18.56 -2.71
CA LEU A 57 11.78 18.16 -4.01
C LEU A 57 11.22 19.33 -4.82
N GLN A 58 10.75 20.38 -4.16
CA GLN A 58 10.20 21.60 -4.79
C GLN A 58 11.16 22.28 -5.79
N GLN A 59 12.47 22.00 -5.76
CA GLN A 59 13.40 22.52 -6.77
C GLN A 59 13.24 21.84 -8.14
N TRP A 60 12.56 20.69 -8.19
CA TRP A 60 12.27 19.93 -9.41
C TRP A 60 10.77 19.84 -9.70
N LEU A 61 9.96 19.65 -8.66
CA LEU A 61 8.52 19.41 -8.76
C LEU A 61 7.76 20.23 -7.74
N GLN A 62 6.97 21.19 -8.19
CA GLN A 62 6.01 21.86 -7.32
C GLN A 62 4.81 20.94 -7.10
N LEU A 63 4.79 20.24 -5.96
CA LEU A 63 3.74 19.28 -5.63
C LEU A 63 2.36 19.93 -5.58
N ASP A 64 1.39 19.30 -6.22
CA ASP A 64 -0.02 19.56 -6.00
C ASP A 64 -0.49 18.77 -4.77
N LEU A 65 -0.46 19.42 -3.62
CA LEU A 65 -0.97 18.88 -2.36
C LEU A 65 -2.43 19.26 -2.11
N ALA A 66 -3.04 20.04 -3.00
CA ALA A 66 -4.42 20.47 -2.91
C ALA A 66 -5.35 19.40 -3.51
N ALA A 67 -5.23 18.15 -3.06
CA ALA A 67 -6.16 17.11 -3.47
C ALA A 67 -7.54 17.41 -2.87
N SER A 68 -8.51 17.80 -3.70
CA SER A 68 -9.89 17.95 -3.21
C SER A 68 -10.43 16.58 -2.77
N ALA A 69 -11.06 16.54 -1.59
CA ALA A 69 -11.68 15.33 -1.07
C ALA A 69 -12.81 14.82 -1.99
N GLU A 70 -13.44 15.72 -2.75
CA GLU A 70 -14.66 15.46 -3.52
C GLU A 70 -14.39 14.98 -4.95
N SER A 71 -13.34 15.45 -5.61
CA SER A 71 -13.10 15.06 -7.02
C SER A 71 -12.22 13.82 -7.15
N ASN A 72 -11.39 13.52 -6.15
CA ASN A 72 -10.52 12.34 -6.19
C ASN A 72 -9.78 12.26 -7.54
N ALA A 73 -9.37 13.43 -8.08
CA ALA A 73 -8.99 13.58 -9.48
C ALA A 73 -7.83 12.64 -9.82
N ASP A 74 -8.09 11.83 -10.83
CA ASP A 74 -7.19 10.90 -11.47
C ASP A 74 -6.00 11.68 -12.10
N PRO A 75 -4.74 11.20 -12.06
CA PRO A 75 -4.32 9.82 -11.77
C PRO A 75 -4.29 9.49 -10.27
N HIS A 76 -4.96 8.41 -9.89
CA HIS A 76 -4.87 7.88 -8.54
C HIS A 76 -3.45 7.50 -8.14
N SER A 77 -2.63 7.02 -9.08
CA SER A 77 -1.21 6.76 -8.83
C SER A 77 -0.41 8.00 -8.40
N ALA A 78 -0.87 9.19 -8.80
CA ALA A 78 -0.14 10.44 -8.68
C ALA A 78 -0.71 11.38 -7.60
N ASN A 79 -1.51 10.89 -6.65
CA ASN A 79 -2.00 11.73 -5.55
C ASN A 79 -1.83 11.10 -4.17
N GLN A 80 -1.01 10.05 -4.05
CA GLN A 80 -0.96 9.21 -2.85
C GLN A 80 -0.52 9.99 -1.59
N LEU A 81 0.47 10.90 -1.71
CA LEU A 81 0.88 11.75 -0.58
C LEU A 81 -0.22 12.72 -0.17
N ALA A 82 -0.82 13.42 -1.13
CA ALA A 82 -1.89 14.39 -0.87
C ALA A 82 -3.13 13.72 -0.26
N ARG A 83 -3.47 12.50 -0.69
CA ARG A 83 -4.55 11.67 -0.10
C ARG A 83 -4.18 11.21 1.31
N LEU A 84 -2.94 10.77 1.54
CA LEU A 84 -2.45 10.41 2.87
C LEU A 84 -2.57 11.56 3.87
N MET A 85 -2.17 12.77 3.45
CA MET A 85 -2.24 13.99 4.27
C MET A 85 -3.66 14.36 4.71
N GLN A 86 -4.69 13.88 4.00
CA GLN A 86 -6.10 14.06 4.38
C GLN A 86 -6.59 13.04 5.42
N SER A 87 -5.83 11.99 5.69
CA SER A 87 -6.19 10.98 6.69
C SER A 87 -6.13 11.57 8.09
N ARG A 88 -7.16 11.30 8.91
CA ARG A 88 -7.17 11.73 10.32
C ARG A 88 -5.96 11.22 11.09
N CYS A 89 -5.54 9.98 10.83
CA CYS A 89 -4.37 9.39 11.50
C CYS A 89 -3.07 10.13 11.16
N PHE A 90 -2.92 10.62 9.93
CA PHE A 90 -1.76 11.41 9.51
C PHE A 90 -1.76 12.77 10.22
N GLN A 91 -2.90 13.47 10.21
CA GLN A 91 -3.04 14.79 10.83
C GLN A 91 -2.84 14.75 12.34
N GLN A 92 -3.39 13.74 13.02
CA GLN A 92 -3.33 13.62 14.48
C GLN A 92 -1.96 13.15 15.01
N SER A 93 -1.16 12.46 14.19
CA SER A 93 0.19 12.03 14.57
C SER A 93 1.26 13.09 14.34
N GLY A 94 0.91 14.22 13.69
CA GLY A 94 1.90 15.17 13.18
C GLY A 94 2.60 14.71 11.90
N GLY A 95 2.07 13.67 11.25
CA GLY A 95 2.60 13.08 10.03
C GLY A 95 3.48 11.85 10.26
N PHE A 96 3.62 11.02 9.23
CA PHE A 96 4.54 9.88 9.21
C PHE A 96 5.05 9.61 7.78
N ALA A 97 6.14 8.87 7.69
CA ALA A 97 6.75 8.51 6.41
C ALA A 97 5.98 7.37 5.72
N CYS A 98 5.99 7.31 4.39
CA CYS A 98 5.48 6.17 3.62
C CYS A 98 6.08 4.84 4.10
N THR A 99 7.35 4.89 4.53
CA THR A 99 8.13 3.76 5.03
C THR A 99 7.65 3.21 6.37
N LEU A 100 6.71 3.89 7.05
CA LEU A 100 6.04 3.34 8.23
C LEU A 100 5.22 2.09 7.87
N CYS A 101 4.64 2.07 6.67
CA CYS A 101 3.79 0.98 6.17
C CYS A 101 4.44 0.20 5.03
N HIS A 102 5.26 0.85 4.21
CA HIS A 102 5.87 0.25 3.04
C HIS A 102 7.35 -0.05 3.24
N ASP A 103 7.78 -1.25 2.88
CA ASP A 103 9.20 -1.57 2.77
C ASP A 103 9.61 -1.46 1.30
N PRO A 104 10.39 -0.44 0.90
CA PRO A 104 10.80 -0.25 -0.49
C PRO A 104 11.74 -1.36 -0.99
N HIS A 105 12.25 -2.23 -0.11
CA HIS A 105 13.12 -3.36 -0.47
C HIS A 105 12.38 -4.70 -0.57
N GLN A 106 11.07 -4.72 -0.30
CA GLN A 106 10.26 -5.95 -0.33
C GLN A 106 9.12 -5.85 -1.35
N ASN A 107 8.77 -6.99 -1.94
CA ASN A 107 7.57 -7.08 -2.76
C ASN A 107 6.34 -7.32 -1.87
N GLN A 108 5.47 -6.32 -1.74
CA GLN A 108 4.34 -6.33 -0.81
C GLN A 108 2.96 -6.56 -1.47
N ARG A 109 2.91 -7.19 -2.66
CA ARG A 109 1.67 -7.31 -3.47
C ARG A 109 0.49 -8.02 -2.78
N ASP A 110 0.74 -9.01 -1.93
CA ASP A 110 -0.32 -9.86 -1.33
C ASP A 110 -0.48 -9.67 0.20
N GLY A 111 -0.05 -8.52 0.72
CA GLY A 111 0.19 -8.33 2.15
C GLY A 111 -0.95 -7.79 3.01
N ALA A 112 -2.24 -8.03 2.73
CA ALA A 112 -3.33 -7.41 3.51
C ALA A 112 -3.17 -7.59 5.05
N ALA A 113 -2.84 -8.82 5.47
CA ALA A 113 -2.55 -9.14 6.87
C ALA A 113 -1.26 -8.48 7.39
N SER A 114 -0.25 -8.33 6.53
CA SER A 114 1.00 -7.62 6.85
C SER A 114 0.73 -6.14 7.07
N PHE A 115 -0.06 -5.50 6.21
CA PHE A 115 -0.44 -4.10 6.37
C PHE A 115 -1.27 -3.86 7.62
N ALA A 116 -2.13 -4.82 7.99
CA ALA A 116 -2.87 -4.75 9.25
C ALA A 116 -1.94 -4.70 10.48
N GLN A 117 -0.72 -5.23 10.43
CA GLN A 117 0.24 -5.10 11.53
C GLN A 117 0.70 -3.65 11.72
N HIS A 118 0.93 -2.90 10.63
CA HIS A 118 1.25 -1.47 10.70
C HIS A 118 0.09 -0.67 11.29
N CYS A 119 -1.16 -0.97 10.91
CA CYS A 119 -2.32 -0.34 11.53
C CYS A 119 -2.39 -0.61 13.04
N ARG A 120 -2.03 -1.83 13.45
CA ARG A 120 -2.07 -2.30 14.85
C ARG A 120 -0.99 -1.70 15.76
N SER A 121 0.02 -1.03 15.21
CA SER A 121 0.98 -0.29 16.04
C SER A 121 0.31 0.88 16.79
N CYS A 122 -0.80 1.39 16.27
CA CYS A 122 -1.56 2.51 16.85
C CYS A 122 -3.03 2.15 17.15
N HIS A 123 -3.62 1.19 16.44
CA HIS A 123 -5.04 0.83 16.58
C HIS A 123 -5.23 -0.57 17.17
N GLN A 124 -5.95 -0.68 18.29
CA GLN A 124 -6.28 -1.98 18.86
C GLN A 124 -7.34 -2.69 17.99
N GLN A 125 -7.12 -3.98 17.73
CA GLN A 125 -8.01 -4.78 16.87
C GLN A 125 -9.45 -4.82 17.40
N ASN A 126 -9.63 -4.87 18.72
CA ASN A 126 -10.93 -4.89 19.38
C ASN A 126 -11.71 -3.57 19.26
N SER A 127 -11.06 -2.49 18.84
CA SER A 127 -11.73 -1.21 18.56
C SER A 127 -12.45 -1.21 17.21
N CYS A 128 -12.22 -2.19 16.34
CA CYS A 128 -12.94 -2.35 15.08
C CYS A 128 -14.27 -3.09 15.31
N PRO A 129 -15.44 -2.48 15.05
CA PRO A 129 -16.73 -3.14 15.24
C PRO A 129 -16.90 -4.40 14.40
N GLU A 130 -16.28 -4.44 13.21
CA GLU A 130 -16.33 -5.60 12.30
C GLU A 130 -15.62 -6.83 12.88
N VAL A 131 -14.67 -6.67 13.79
CA VAL A 131 -14.03 -7.81 14.47
C VAL A 131 -15.01 -8.50 15.43
N GLN A 132 -15.95 -7.75 16.00
CA GLN A 132 -16.93 -8.24 16.98
C GLN A 132 -18.23 -8.75 16.33
N ARG A 133 -18.43 -8.53 15.02
CA ARG A 133 -19.59 -9.06 14.30
C ARG A 133 -19.41 -10.55 14.03
N GLY A 134 -20.45 -11.34 14.28
CA GLY A 134 -20.42 -12.78 13.99
C GLY A 134 -20.25 -13.11 12.50
N GLU A 135 -20.68 -12.21 11.62
CA GLU A 135 -20.62 -12.38 10.16
C GLU A 135 -19.19 -12.34 9.60
N THR A 136 -18.30 -11.61 10.25
CA THR A 136 -16.91 -11.39 9.81
C THR A 136 -15.92 -11.94 10.83
N GLY A 137 -16.09 -11.62 12.11
CA GLY A 137 -15.22 -12.08 13.19
C GLY A 137 -13.77 -11.62 13.03
N ALA A 138 -12.84 -12.40 13.56
CA ALA A 138 -11.42 -12.04 13.64
C ALA A 138 -10.76 -11.73 12.28
N ILE A 139 -11.28 -12.30 11.17
CA ILE A 139 -10.72 -12.08 9.82
C ILE A 139 -10.73 -10.61 9.40
N ALA A 140 -11.69 -9.82 9.92
CA ALA A 140 -11.76 -8.38 9.65
C ALA A 140 -10.50 -7.65 10.14
N GLY A 141 -9.87 -8.14 11.21
CA GLY A 141 -8.67 -7.53 11.78
C GLY A 141 -7.42 -7.69 10.93
N ASP A 142 -7.43 -8.60 9.94
CA ASP A 142 -6.33 -8.77 8.97
C ASP A 142 -6.63 -8.07 7.63
N HIS A 143 -7.79 -7.40 7.51
CA HIS A 143 -8.25 -6.77 6.27
C HIS A 143 -8.51 -5.25 6.43
N CYS A 144 -7.75 -4.56 7.30
CA CYS A 144 -7.91 -3.12 7.55
C CYS A 144 -7.94 -2.30 6.24
N VAL A 145 -6.99 -2.56 5.35
CA VAL A 145 -6.85 -1.85 4.07
C VAL A 145 -8.03 -2.10 3.12
N ALA A 146 -8.79 -3.19 3.30
CA ALA A 146 -9.95 -3.48 2.46
C ALA A 146 -11.03 -2.42 2.62
N CYS A 147 -11.36 -2.08 3.87
CA CYS A 147 -12.42 -1.13 4.23
C CYS A 147 -11.91 0.31 4.36
N HIS A 148 -10.70 0.50 4.90
CA HIS A 148 -10.19 1.82 5.27
C HIS A 148 -9.39 2.51 4.15
N MET A 149 -8.98 1.76 3.12
CA MET A 149 -8.26 2.26 1.94
C MET A 149 -8.97 1.72 0.69
N PRO A 150 -10.08 2.33 0.24
CA PRO A 150 -10.85 1.84 -0.89
C PRO A 150 -9.97 1.67 -2.14
N ALA A 151 -10.16 0.58 -2.87
CA ALA A 151 -9.43 0.34 -4.10
C ALA A 151 -10.24 0.80 -5.31
N ARG A 152 -9.60 1.47 -6.27
CA ARG A 152 -10.20 1.89 -7.53
C ARG A 152 -9.27 1.59 -8.70
N ARG A 153 -9.86 1.34 -9.86
CA ARG A 153 -9.11 1.23 -11.11
C ARG A 153 -8.74 2.62 -11.57
N ASP A 154 -7.49 2.78 -11.97
CA ASP A 154 -6.97 4.02 -12.53
C ASP A 154 -6.83 3.82 -14.05
N ALA A 155 -7.66 4.54 -14.79
CA ALA A 155 -7.73 4.44 -16.25
C ALA A 155 -6.59 5.21 -16.92
N GLN A 156 -5.99 6.19 -16.24
CA GLN A 156 -4.84 6.96 -16.75
C GLN A 156 -3.55 6.15 -16.72
N VAL A 157 -3.46 5.12 -15.87
CA VAL A 157 -2.33 4.16 -15.86
C VAL A 157 -2.66 2.84 -16.56
N ALA A 158 -3.66 2.83 -17.44
CA ALA A 158 -4.02 1.65 -18.20
C ALA A 158 -2.84 1.17 -19.08
N MET A 159 -2.55 -0.13 -19.02
CA MET A 159 -1.46 -0.74 -19.75
C MET A 159 -1.99 -1.74 -20.77
N GLN A 160 -1.53 -1.61 -22.01
CA GLN A 160 -1.89 -2.55 -23.06
C GLN A 160 -0.95 -3.76 -23.01
N THR A 161 -1.52 -4.92 -22.71
CA THR A 161 -0.79 -6.19 -22.65
C THR A 161 -1.23 -7.12 -23.76
N ARG A 162 -0.51 -8.24 -23.95
CA ARG A 162 -0.94 -9.32 -24.86
C ARG A 162 -2.30 -9.92 -24.48
N GLN A 163 -2.74 -9.73 -23.24
CA GLN A 163 -4.02 -10.23 -22.70
C GLN A 163 -5.13 -9.17 -22.74
N GLY A 164 -4.86 -7.98 -23.28
CA GLY A 164 -5.79 -6.86 -23.34
C GLY A 164 -5.34 -5.68 -22.49
N ASN A 165 -6.23 -4.69 -22.38
CA ASN A 165 -6.01 -3.51 -21.55
C ASN A 165 -6.16 -3.87 -20.06
N ILE A 166 -5.16 -3.56 -19.25
CA ILE A 166 -5.18 -3.77 -17.80
C ILE A 166 -5.15 -2.41 -17.12
N GLU A 167 -6.18 -2.12 -16.35
CA GLU A 167 -6.20 -0.99 -15.43
C GLU A 167 -5.74 -1.45 -14.05
N ALA A 168 -4.71 -0.78 -13.52
CA ALA A 168 -4.18 -1.10 -12.21
C ALA A 168 -5.23 -0.82 -11.14
N LEU A 169 -5.46 -1.79 -10.26
CA LEU A 169 -6.28 -1.60 -9.07
C LEU A 169 -5.39 -1.00 -7.98
N LEU A 170 -5.59 0.28 -7.69
CA LEU A 170 -4.80 1.05 -6.73
C LEU A 170 -5.62 1.38 -5.49
N ARG A 171 -4.98 1.31 -4.33
CA ARG A 171 -5.58 1.63 -3.04
C ARG A 171 -5.44 3.13 -2.76
N ASP A 172 -6.50 3.71 -2.24
CA ASP A 172 -6.52 5.09 -1.82
C ASP A 172 -5.84 5.28 -0.48
N HIS A 173 -4.85 6.18 -0.45
CA HIS A 173 -4.12 6.50 0.77
C HIS A 173 -4.88 7.49 1.67
N GLN A 174 -6.08 7.95 1.31
CA GLN A 174 -6.98 8.58 2.26
C GLN A 174 -7.58 7.53 3.21
N ILE A 175 -6.81 7.20 4.25
CA ILE A 175 -7.17 6.26 5.29
C ILE A 175 -8.32 6.85 6.11
N GLY A 176 -9.48 6.21 6.06
CA GLY A 176 -10.71 6.76 6.60
C GLY A 176 -11.77 5.72 6.90
N ILE A 177 -12.94 6.17 7.35
CA ILE A 177 -14.12 5.33 7.54
C ILE A 177 -15.03 5.55 6.34
N TRP A 178 -15.22 4.50 5.54
CA TRP A 178 -15.97 4.53 4.28
C TRP A 178 -17.18 3.59 4.36
N PRO A 179 -18.38 4.09 4.72
CA PRO A 179 -19.52 3.22 5.02
C PRO A 179 -19.92 2.29 3.87
N GLU A 180 -19.94 2.79 2.64
CA GLU A 180 -20.30 2.00 1.46
C GLU A 180 -19.26 0.91 1.17
N THR A 181 -17.98 1.29 1.13
CA THR A 181 -16.86 0.34 0.97
C THR A 181 -16.88 -0.72 2.07
N ALA A 182 -17.04 -0.30 3.34
CA ALA A 182 -17.08 -1.20 4.47
C ALA A 182 -18.25 -2.19 4.40
N ALA A 183 -19.43 -1.74 3.93
CA ALA A 183 -20.57 -2.63 3.72
C ALA A 183 -20.30 -3.66 2.61
N ALA A 184 -19.72 -3.25 1.49
CA ALA A 184 -19.38 -4.15 0.40
C ALA A 184 -18.30 -5.19 0.81
N GLU A 185 -17.26 -4.76 1.52
CA GLU A 185 -16.21 -5.65 2.01
C GLU A 185 -16.70 -6.58 3.12
N ARG A 186 -17.62 -6.13 3.99
CA ARG A 186 -18.25 -7.00 5.00
C ARG A 186 -18.91 -8.20 4.36
N SER A 187 -19.70 -7.99 3.29
CA SER A 187 -20.35 -9.09 2.57
C SER A 187 -19.33 -10.10 2.03
N LYS A 188 -18.23 -9.62 1.43
CA LYS A 188 -17.15 -10.49 0.91
C LYS A 188 -16.46 -11.28 2.01
N LEU A 189 -16.17 -10.64 3.15
CA LEU A 189 -15.56 -11.30 4.30
C LEU A 189 -16.50 -12.34 4.91
N ALA A 190 -17.80 -12.05 4.97
CA ALA A 190 -18.80 -13.00 5.44
C ALA A 190 -18.92 -14.22 4.52
N ASP A 191 -18.89 -14.02 3.20
CA ASP A 191 -18.85 -15.12 2.24
C ASP A 191 -17.61 -15.99 2.42
N LYS A 192 -16.44 -15.36 2.57
CA LYS A 192 -15.17 -16.05 2.80
C LYS A 192 -15.18 -16.86 4.10
N LEU A 193 -15.71 -16.29 5.19
CA LEU A 193 -15.83 -17.00 6.46
C LEU A 193 -16.80 -18.18 6.35
N ARG A 194 -17.96 -17.99 5.70
CA ARG A 194 -18.93 -19.08 5.47
C ARG A 194 -18.31 -20.23 4.67
N GLN A 195 -17.59 -19.92 3.59
CA GLN A 195 -16.91 -20.93 2.77
C GLN A 195 -15.84 -21.67 3.57
N ALA A 196 -15.06 -20.98 4.40
CA ALA A 196 -14.04 -21.61 5.25
C ALA A 196 -14.62 -22.54 6.33
N LEU A 197 -15.87 -22.31 6.75
CA LEU A 197 -16.58 -23.11 7.76
C LEU A 197 -17.40 -24.27 7.16
N GLN A 198 -17.51 -24.37 5.84
CA GLN A 198 -18.18 -25.52 5.20
C GLN A 198 -17.30 -26.77 5.32
N PRO A 199 -17.86 -27.93 5.72
CA PRO A 199 -17.11 -29.18 5.69
C PRO A 199 -16.70 -29.47 4.25
N GLN A 200 -15.41 -29.73 4.02
CA GLN A 200 -14.95 -30.19 2.72
C GLN A 200 -15.59 -31.55 2.43
N ASP A 201 -16.59 -31.56 1.55
CA ASP A 201 -17.24 -32.79 1.13
C ASP A 201 -16.28 -33.58 0.24
N ASN A 202 -15.55 -34.51 0.85
CA ASN A 202 -14.58 -35.39 0.20
C ASN A 202 -15.26 -36.54 -0.59
N SER A 203 -16.55 -36.43 -0.92
CA SER A 203 -17.36 -37.48 -1.56
C SER A 203 -17.06 -37.73 -3.04
N GLN A 204 -16.14 -36.99 -3.67
CA GLN A 204 -15.74 -37.23 -5.06
C GLN A 204 -14.51 -38.14 -5.22
N ASN A 205 -13.76 -38.43 -4.15
CA ASN A 205 -12.53 -39.25 -4.27
C ASN A 205 -12.78 -40.78 -4.11
N SER A 206 -14.03 -41.21 -3.88
CA SER A 206 -14.40 -42.61 -3.68
C SER A 206 -15.09 -43.27 -4.88
N ARG A 207 -15.38 -42.54 -5.97
CA ARG A 207 -15.97 -43.14 -7.18
C ARG A 207 -14.96 -43.69 -8.20
N ASN A 208 -13.68 -43.30 -8.12
CA ASN A 208 -12.64 -43.80 -9.02
C ASN A 208 -11.91 -45.07 -8.52
N ALA A 209 -12.29 -45.62 -7.36
CA ALA A 209 -11.67 -46.83 -6.80
C ALA A 209 -12.48 -48.13 -7.02
N GLN A 210 -13.66 -48.06 -7.65
CA GLN A 210 -14.54 -49.23 -7.84
C GLN A 210 -14.67 -49.75 -9.28
N GLU A 211 -14.07 -49.10 -10.29
CA GLU A 211 -14.11 -49.61 -11.67
C GLU A 211 -12.88 -50.45 -12.08
N GLY A 212 -11.96 -50.71 -11.15
CA GLY A 212 -10.71 -51.43 -11.43
C GLY A 212 -10.65 -52.83 -10.82
N SER A 213 -11.68 -53.68 -10.95
CA SER A 213 -11.58 -55.10 -10.57
C SER A 213 -12.75 -55.94 -11.13
N ALA A 214 -12.58 -56.53 -12.32
CA ALA A 214 -13.22 -57.79 -12.68
C ALA A 214 -12.41 -58.44 -13.84
N PRO A 215 -12.42 -59.78 -13.96
CA PRO A 215 -11.28 -60.63 -14.34
C PRO A 215 -11.01 -60.78 -15.84
#